data_AF-A0A1V9YD52-F1
#
_entry.id   AF-A0A1V9YD52-F1
#
_cell.length_a   1.000
_cell.length_b   1.000
_cell.length_c   1.000
_cell.angle_alpha   90.00
_cell.angle_beta   90.00
_cell.angle_gamma   90.00
#
_symmetry.space_group_name_H-M   'P 1'
#
loop_
_entity.id
_entity.type
_entity.pdbx_description
1 polymer ?
#
loop_
_entity_poly.entity_id
_entity_poly.type
_entity_poly.pdbx_seq_one_letter_code
_entity_poly.pdbx_strand_id
1 'polypeptide(L)'
;MNSLPSALVHDVLLSFLDAPSLGCLGASSRAWAAEVDETPAWRACVQRRFDVCVEAFPTAAPRVWRAVFTRLVEDAHVIARAASATDVLILYKQPVALSPDARPIHQEIILMQGLRRFPSDVSLLQAYAAAIRASLVVQI
;
A
#
# COMPACT_ATOMS: atom_id res chain seq x y z
N MET A 1 -24.62 -2.02 19.18
CA MET A 1 -23.39 -1.37 19.68
C MET A 1 -23.75 0.04 20.08
N ASN A 2 -23.63 0.38 21.37
CA ASN A 2 -23.90 1.72 21.88
C ASN A 2 -22.82 2.69 21.40
N SER A 3 -23.15 3.40 20.30
CA SER A 3 -22.81 4.79 19.99
C SER A 3 -21.45 5.34 20.43
N LEU A 4 -20.34 4.71 20.04
CA LEU A 4 -19.10 5.46 19.88
C LEU A 4 -19.12 6.12 18.48
N PRO A 5 -18.90 7.44 18.38
CA PRO A 5 -18.80 8.09 17.08
C PRO A 5 -17.69 7.44 16.24
N SER A 6 -17.96 7.12 14.97
CA SER A 6 -16.97 6.51 14.07
C SER A 6 -15.67 7.34 14.00
N ALA A 7 -15.77 8.66 14.07
CA ALA A 7 -14.60 9.54 14.19
C ALA A 7 -13.71 9.22 15.41
N LEU A 8 -14.30 8.99 16.58
CA LEU A 8 -13.54 8.63 17.78
C LEU A 8 -12.92 7.23 17.68
N VAL A 9 -13.62 6.30 17.02
CA VAL A 9 -13.07 4.97 16.73
C VAL A 9 -11.86 5.08 15.79
N HIS A 10 -12.00 5.82 14.70
CA HIS A 10 -10.95 5.96 13.68
C HIS A 10 -9.73 6.73 14.20
N ASP A 11 -9.96 7.87 14.86
CA ASP A 11 -8.89 8.81 15.23
C ASP A 11 -8.18 8.43 16.53
N VAL A 12 -8.87 7.77 17.47
CA VAL A 12 -8.36 7.50 18.82
C VAL A 12 -8.01 6.03 19.05
N LEU A 13 -8.73 5.09 18.42
CA LEU A 13 -8.47 3.66 18.61
C LEU A 13 -7.69 3.06 17.46
N LEU A 14 -8.22 3.15 16.23
CA LEU A 14 -7.66 2.42 15.09
C LEU A 14 -6.31 2.98 14.63
N SER A 15 -6.10 4.30 14.76
CA SER A 15 -4.86 4.99 14.36
C SER A 15 -3.60 4.45 15.05
N PHE A 16 -3.72 3.89 16.26
CA PHE A 16 -2.59 3.35 17.03
C PHE A 16 -2.38 1.85 16.84
N LEU A 17 -3.30 1.16 16.16
CA LEU A 17 -3.18 -0.27 15.92
C LEU A 17 -2.19 -0.55 14.79
N ASP A 18 -1.53 -1.69 14.87
CA ASP A 18 -0.77 -2.25 13.76
C ASP A 18 -1.69 -3.07 12.84
N ALA A 19 -1.20 -3.39 11.65
CA ALA A 19 -1.97 -4.14 10.66
C ALA A 19 -2.51 -5.49 11.17
N PRO A 20 -1.74 -6.31 11.92
CA PRO A 20 -2.27 -7.52 12.55
C PRO A 20 -3.44 -7.23 13.51
N SER A 21 -3.30 -6.25 14.41
CA SER A 21 -4.36 -5.90 15.37
C SER A 21 -5.62 -5.38 14.67
N LEU A 22 -5.47 -4.57 13.62
CA LEU A 22 -6.58 -4.15 12.77
C LEU A 22 -7.28 -5.36 12.12
N GLY A 23 -6.51 -6.29 11.56
CA GLY A 23 -7.04 -7.52 10.97
C GLY A 23 -7.83 -8.38 11.97
N CYS A 24 -7.29 -8.57 13.17
CA CYS A 24 -7.96 -9.31 14.25
C CYS A 24 -9.26 -8.62 14.68
N LEU A 25 -9.26 -7.28 14.83
CA LEU A 25 -10.44 -6.52 15.21
C LEU A 25 -11.52 -6.63 14.13
N GLY A 26 -11.15 -6.49 12.84
CA GLY A 26 -12.08 -6.65 11.72
C GLY A 26 -12.69 -8.06 11.64
N ALA A 27 -11.95 -9.09 12.04
CA ALA A 27 -12.45 -10.47 12.09
C ALA A 27 -13.42 -10.74 13.26
N SER A 28 -13.45 -9.86 14.28
CA SER A 28 -14.25 -10.07 15.49
C SER A 28 -15.76 -9.87 15.28
N SER A 29 -16.15 -8.99 14.35
CA SER A 29 -17.56 -8.73 14.03
C SER A 29 -17.72 -8.01 12.69
N ARG A 30 -18.90 -8.11 12.07
CA ARG A 30 -19.19 -7.38 10.82
C ARG A 30 -19.18 -5.85 10.98
N ALA A 31 -19.58 -5.34 12.14
CA ALA A 31 -19.54 -3.91 12.42
C ALA A 31 -18.08 -3.41 12.46
N TRP A 32 -17.22 -4.11 13.19
CA TRP A 32 -15.79 -3.83 13.21
C TRP A 32 -15.11 -4.03 11.86
N ALA A 33 -15.55 -5.00 11.06
CA ALA A 33 -15.04 -5.20 9.71
C ALA A 33 -15.22 -3.94 8.85
N ALA A 34 -16.40 -3.30 8.90
CA ALA A 34 -16.67 -2.08 8.14
C ALA A 34 -15.80 -0.89 8.61
N GLU A 35 -15.70 -0.65 9.92
CA GLU A 35 -14.85 0.42 10.46
C GLU A 35 -13.36 0.19 10.14
N VAL A 36 -12.90 -1.07 10.25
CA VAL A 36 -11.52 -1.44 9.89
C VAL A 36 -11.29 -1.31 8.38
N ASP A 37 -12.28 -1.55 7.52
CA ASP A 37 -12.11 -1.37 6.08
C ASP A 37 -11.98 0.11 5.69
N GLU A 38 -12.68 1.00 6.40
CA GLU A 38 -12.74 2.42 6.07
C GLU A 38 -11.75 3.29 6.88
N THR A 39 -10.97 2.69 7.77
CA THR A 39 -10.05 3.44 8.61
C THR A 39 -8.84 4.01 7.84
N PRO A 40 -8.43 5.25 8.12
CA PRO A 40 -7.17 5.81 7.60
C PRO A 40 -5.92 5.11 8.18
N ALA A 41 -6.05 4.31 9.24
CA ALA A 41 -4.93 3.62 9.87
C ALA A 41 -4.16 2.68 8.92
N TRP A 42 -4.81 2.12 7.90
CA TRP A 42 -4.13 1.33 6.87
C TRP A 42 -3.11 2.13 6.08
N ARG A 43 -3.39 3.41 5.81
CA ARG A 43 -2.43 4.31 5.15
C ARG A 43 -1.16 4.46 5.98
N ALA A 44 -1.32 4.69 7.29
CA ALA A 44 -0.20 4.76 8.23
C ALA A 44 0.55 3.42 8.35
N CYS A 45 -0.14 2.28 8.22
CA CYS A 45 0.50 0.97 8.15
C CYS A 45 1.37 0.82 6.89
N VAL A 46 0.90 1.28 5.73
CA VAL A 46 1.69 1.28 4.48
C VAL A 46 2.94 2.14 4.64
N GLN A 47 2.78 3.38 5.11
CA GLN A 47 3.90 4.29 5.36
C GLN A 47 4.96 3.67 6.26
N ARG A 48 4.56 3.15 7.43
CA ARG A 48 5.50 2.56 8.40
C ARG A 48 6.16 1.29 7.88
N ARG A 49 5.39 0.40 7.24
CA ARG A 49 5.90 -0.93 6.83
C ARG A 49 6.82 -0.87 5.64
N PHE A 50 6.54 0.03 4.69
CA PHE A 50 7.27 0.17 3.45
C PHE A 50 8.18 1.39 3.41
N ASP A 51 8.22 2.19 4.48
CA ASP A 51 9.07 3.38 4.61
C ASP A 51 8.92 4.32 3.40
N VAL A 52 7.68 4.75 3.14
CA VAL A 52 7.32 5.61 2.00
C VAL A 52 6.51 6.82 2.45
N CYS A 53 6.71 7.95 1.77
CA CYS A 53 5.91 9.17 1.97
C CYS A 53 4.55 8.98 1.27
N VAL A 54 3.51 8.62 2.02
CA VAL A 54 2.19 8.32 1.47
C VAL A 54 1.45 9.58 0.99
N GLU A 55 1.92 10.76 1.40
CA GLU A 55 1.47 12.08 0.98
C GLU A 55 1.89 12.43 -0.45
N ALA A 56 2.92 11.77 -0.97
CA ALA A 56 3.34 11.92 -2.37
C ALA A 56 2.33 11.30 -3.36
N PHE A 57 1.48 10.39 -2.88
CA PHE A 57 0.43 9.79 -3.70
C PHE A 57 -0.84 10.65 -3.73
N PRO A 58 -1.61 10.63 -4.84
CA PRO A 58 -2.92 11.24 -4.90
C PRO A 58 -3.82 10.79 -3.75
N THR A 59 -4.76 11.65 -3.35
CA THR A 59 -5.75 11.30 -2.34
C THR A 59 -6.59 10.11 -2.82
N ALA A 60 -6.42 8.96 -2.16
CA ALA A 60 -7.21 7.75 -2.39
C ALA A 60 -8.24 7.54 -1.28
N ALA A 61 -9.38 6.93 -1.63
CA ALA A 61 -10.40 6.56 -0.66
C ALA A 61 -9.82 5.61 0.42
N PRO A 62 -10.23 5.72 1.70
CA PRO A 62 -9.66 4.92 2.79
C PRO A 62 -9.59 3.40 2.52
N ARG A 63 -10.66 2.84 1.95
CA ARG A 63 -10.78 1.42 1.56
C ARG A 63 -9.69 0.90 0.63
N VAL A 64 -9.03 1.79 -0.12
CA VAL A 64 -7.92 1.42 -1.02
C VAL A 64 -6.71 0.93 -0.23
N TRP A 65 -6.42 1.56 0.90
CA TRP A 65 -5.17 1.34 1.63
C TRP A 65 -5.07 -0.05 2.24
N ARG A 66 -6.17 -0.66 2.68
CA ARG A 66 -6.17 -2.05 3.15
C ARG A 66 -5.79 -3.03 2.04
N ALA A 67 -6.39 -2.86 0.86
CA ALA A 67 -6.11 -3.71 -0.30
C ALA A 67 -4.65 -3.55 -0.77
N VAL A 68 -4.18 -2.29 -0.86
CA VAL A 68 -2.79 -1.97 -1.18
C VAL A 68 -1.84 -2.58 -0.14
N PHE A 69 -2.10 -2.41 1.15
CA PHE A 69 -1.27 -2.97 2.21
C PHE A 69 -1.16 -4.49 2.12
N THR A 70 -2.29 -5.18 2.05
CA THR A 70 -2.34 -6.65 1.96
C THR A 70 -1.53 -7.13 0.78
N ARG A 71 -1.75 -6.52 -0.39
CA ARG A 71 -1.06 -6.92 -1.60
C ARG A 71 0.44 -6.65 -1.55
N LEU A 72 0.86 -5.48 -1.06
CA LEU A 72 2.28 -5.15 -0.90
C LEU A 72 2.98 -6.05 0.11
N VAL A 73 2.29 -6.55 1.13
CA VAL A 73 2.86 -7.54 2.05
C VAL A 73 3.17 -8.84 1.30
N GLU A 74 2.27 -9.33 0.45
CA GLU A 74 2.54 -10.51 -0.40
C GLU A 74 3.73 -10.24 -1.33
N ASP A 75 3.71 -9.11 -2.05
CA ASP A 75 4.74 -8.76 -3.02
C ASP A 75 6.11 -8.56 -2.35
N ALA A 76 6.16 -8.02 -1.13
CA ALA A 76 7.40 -7.87 -0.38
C ALA A 76 8.07 -9.21 -0.06
N HIS A 77 7.30 -10.28 0.19
CA HIS A 77 7.86 -11.62 0.34
C HIS A 77 8.45 -12.15 -0.97
N VAL A 78 7.81 -11.85 -2.11
CA VAL A 78 8.32 -12.21 -3.44
C VAL A 78 9.61 -11.44 -3.74
N ILE A 79 9.63 -10.12 -3.52
CA ILE A 79 10.81 -9.27 -3.72
C ILE A 79 11.96 -9.70 -2.80
N ALA A 80 11.67 -10.03 -1.54
CA ALA A 80 12.68 -10.53 -0.59
C ALA A 80 13.35 -11.85 -1.04
N ARG A 81 12.70 -12.59 -1.93
CA ARG A 81 13.20 -13.86 -2.49
C ARG A 81 13.67 -13.74 -3.95
N ALA A 82 13.52 -12.57 -4.57
CA ALA A 82 13.97 -12.32 -5.93
C ALA A 82 15.48 -12.58 -6.08
N ALA A 83 15.86 -13.33 -7.10
CA ALA A 83 17.27 -13.60 -7.41
C ALA A 83 17.86 -12.47 -8.27
N SER A 84 17.01 -11.75 -9.00
CA SER A 84 17.42 -10.67 -9.90
C SER A 84 16.41 -9.51 -9.94
N ALA A 85 16.85 -8.36 -10.45
CA ALA A 85 15.98 -7.22 -10.76
C ALA A 85 14.88 -7.57 -11.78
N THR A 86 15.15 -8.50 -12.69
CA THR A 86 14.17 -9.00 -13.67
C THR A 86 12.96 -9.62 -12.98
N ASP A 87 13.15 -10.35 -11.89
CA ASP A 87 12.03 -10.94 -11.13
C ASP A 87 11.10 -9.86 -10.58
N VAL A 88 11.68 -8.75 -10.09
CA VAL A 88 10.91 -7.60 -9.60
C VAL A 88 10.20 -6.89 -10.75
N LEU A 89 10.83 -6.74 -11.91
CA LEU A 89 10.20 -6.15 -13.09
C LEU A 89 9.07 -7.02 -13.66
N ILE A 90 9.20 -8.35 -13.55
CA ILE A 90 8.11 -9.28 -13.88
C ILE A 90 6.94 -9.04 -12.91
N LEU A 91 7.21 -9.01 -11.61
CA LEU A 91 6.19 -8.73 -10.59
C LEU A 91 5.50 -7.38 -10.82
N TYR A 92 6.25 -6.32 -11.12
CA TYR A 92 5.73 -4.99 -11.44
C TYR A 92 4.78 -4.98 -12.64
N LYS A 93 5.03 -5.83 -13.64
CA LYS A 93 4.21 -5.94 -14.86
C LYS A 93 3.01 -6.87 -14.71
N GLN A 94 2.94 -7.66 -13.64
CA GLN A 94 1.86 -8.61 -13.45
C GLN A 94 0.54 -7.87 -13.20
N PRO A 95 -0.57 -8.31 -13.83
CA PRO A 95 -1.89 -7.81 -13.52
C PRO A 95 -2.21 -8.04 -12.05
N VAL A 96 -2.71 -7.00 -11.38
CA VAL A 96 -3.11 -7.07 -9.97
C VAL A 96 -4.57 -6.68 -9.83
N ALA A 97 -5.30 -7.40 -8.98
CA ALA A 97 -6.71 -7.14 -8.70
C ALA A 97 -6.88 -5.97 -7.72
N LEU A 98 -6.40 -4.79 -8.11
CA LEU A 98 -6.56 -3.54 -7.38
C LEU A 98 -7.40 -2.54 -8.18
N SER A 99 -8.07 -1.63 -7.49
CA SER A 99 -8.82 -0.55 -8.15
C SER A 99 -7.88 0.35 -8.97
N PRO A 100 -8.39 1.08 -9.97
CA PRO A 100 -7.58 2.03 -10.75
C PRO A 100 -6.78 3.01 -9.87
N ASP A 101 -7.38 3.53 -8.80
CA ASP A 101 -6.74 4.51 -7.91
C ASP A 101 -5.63 3.89 -7.04
N ALA A 102 -5.71 2.59 -6.78
CA ALA A 102 -4.77 1.84 -5.95
C ALA A 102 -3.52 1.40 -6.71
N ARG A 103 -3.65 1.19 -8.03
CA ARG A 103 -2.60 0.61 -8.88
C ARG A 103 -1.33 1.46 -8.95
N PRO A 104 -1.38 2.80 -9.15
CA PRO A 104 -0.18 3.62 -9.19
C PRO A 104 0.62 3.56 -7.88
N ILE A 105 -0.08 3.62 -6.75
CA ILE A 105 0.52 3.55 -5.40
C ILE A 105 1.26 2.22 -5.22
N HIS A 106 0.57 1.13 -5.54
CA HIS A 106 1.11 -0.22 -5.46
C HIS A 106 2.35 -0.41 -6.35
N GLN A 107 2.26 0.02 -7.61
CA GLN A 107 3.32 -0.07 -8.60
C GLN A 107 4.58 0.71 -8.19
N GLU A 108 4.41 1.94 -7.71
CA GLU A 108 5.53 2.76 -7.29
C GLU A 108 6.25 2.14 -6.09
N ILE A 109 5.51 1.63 -5.10
CA ILE A 109 6.10 0.99 -3.93
C ILE A 109 6.84 -0.30 -4.32
N ILE A 110 6.32 -1.11 -5.25
CA ILE A 110 7.06 -2.29 -5.77
C ILE A 110 8.41 -1.86 -6.34
N LEU A 111 8.44 -0.81 -7.17
CA LEU A 111 9.67 -0.34 -7.79
C LEU A 111 10.65 0.22 -6.75
N MET A 112 10.17 0.95 -5.74
CA MET A 112 10.99 1.41 -4.61
C MET A 112 11.60 0.24 -3.84
N GLN A 113 10.82 -0.79 -3.50
CA GLN A 113 11.32 -1.99 -2.82
C GLN A 113 12.32 -2.75 -3.70
N GLY A 114 12.06 -2.83 -5.01
CA GLY A 114 12.98 -3.38 -6.01
C GLY A 114 14.33 -2.67 -6.00
N LEU A 115 14.31 -1.34 -6.09
CA LEU A 115 15.52 -0.52 -6.07
C LEU A 115 16.27 -0.59 -4.74
N ARG A 116 15.58 -0.77 -3.60
CA ARG A 116 16.27 -1.01 -2.33
C ARG A 116 17.05 -2.32 -2.33
N ARG A 117 16.56 -3.34 -3.03
CA ARG A 117 17.23 -4.64 -3.15
C ARG A 117 18.32 -4.64 -4.24
N PHE A 118 18.06 -3.97 -5.36
CA PHE A 118 18.93 -3.93 -6.53
C PHE A 118 19.18 -2.46 -6.97
N PRO A 119 19.96 -1.68 -6.18
CA PRO A 119 20.04 -0.23 -6.32
C PRO A 119 20.70 0.26 -7.60
N SER A 120 21.58 -0.55 -8.19
CA SER A 120 22.34 -0.18 -9.39
C SER A 120 21.73 -0.74 -10.68
N ASP A 121 20.55 -1.39 -10.62
CA ASP A 121 19.94 -1.95 -11.81
C ASP A 121 19.31 -0.87 -12.68
N VAL A 122 19.84 -0.74 -13.91
CA VAL A 122 19.43 0.30 -14.86
C VAL A 122 17.98 0.12 -15.30
N SER A 123 17.51 -1.12 -15.43
CA SER A 123 16.15 -1.40 -15.91
C SER A 123 15.10 -1.01 -14.86
N LEU A 124 15.36 -1.28 -13.57
CA LEU A 124 14.53 -0.82 -12.47
C LEU A 124 14.53 0.71 -12.35
N LEU A 125 15.69 1.36 -12.49
CA LEU A 125 15.78 2.82 -12.47
C LEU A 125 14.98 3.45 -13.61
N GLN A 126 15.08 2.88 -14.82
CA GLN A 126 14.30 3.33 -15.98
C GLN A 126 12.79 3.13 -15.77
N ALA A 127 12.38 1.97 -15.23
CA ALA A 127 10.98 1.70 -14.91
C ALA A 127 10.43 2.67 -13.86
N TYR A 128 11.20 2.96 -12.80
CA TYR A 128 10.83 3.92 -11.78
C TYR A 128 10.73 5.35 -12.33
N ALA A 129 11.72 5.79 -13.11
CA ALA A 129 11.68 7.10 -13.77
C ALA A 129 10.54 7.24 -14.78
N ALA A 130 10.09 6.15 -15.41
CA ALA A 130 8.92 6.14 -16.29
C ALA A 130 7.62 6.25 -15.48
N ALA A 131 7.51 5.54 -14.36
CA ALA A 131 6.34 5.59 -13.47
C ALA A 131 6.12 7.00 -12.90
N ILE A 132 7.18 7.67 -12.42
CA ILE A 132 7.09 9.06 -11.92
C ILE A 132 6.70 10.02 -13.04
N ARG A 133 7.26 9.87 -14.24
CA ARG A 133 6.91 10.75 -15.37
C ARG A 133 5.44 10.61 -15.76
N ALA A 134 4.90 9.39 -15.73
CA ALA A 134 3.49 9.16 -15.99
C ALA A 134 2.59 9.82 -14.93
N SER A 135 2.98 9.80 -13.65
CA SER A 135 2.18 10.44 -12.60
C SER A 135 2.21 11.98 -12.67
N LEU A 136 3.34 12.58 -13.06
CA LEU A 136 3.46 14.03 -13.22
C LEU A 136 2.65 14.58 -14.39
N VAL A 137 2.54 13.84 -15.50
CA VAL A 137 1.76 14.26 -16.68
C VAL A 137 0.25 14.27 -16.40
N VAL A 138 -0.24 13.44 -15.47
CA VAL A 138 -1.67 13.36 -15.11
C VAL A 138 -2.09 14.49 -14.16
N GLN A 139 -1.14 15.21 -13.56
CA GLN A 139 -1.39 16.28 -12.59
C GLN A 139 -1.36 17.71 -13.17
N ILE A 140 -1.15 17.86 -14.49
CA ILE A 140 -1.17 19.14 -15.23
C ILE A 140 -2.46 19.22 -16.04
#